data_AF-A0A834BBF7-F1
#
_entry.id   AF-A0A834BBF7-F1
#
_cell.length_a   1.000
_cell.length_b   1.000
_cell.length_c   1.000
_cell.angle_alpha   90.00
_cell.angle_beta   90.00
_cell.angle_gamma   90.00
#
_symmetry.space_group_name_H-M   'P 1'
#
loop_
_entity.id
_entity.type
_entity.pdbx_description
1 polymer ?
#
loop_
_entity_poly.entity_id
_entity_poly.type
_entity_poly.pdbx_seq_one_letter_code
_entity_poly.pdbx_strand_id
1 'polypeptide(L)'
;MHLSQCVGWQVRHVHGKCFTLQEKQKLLDEIEELSLRLSDEQENRRKLGDRLSHERHQFQKDKEATQELIEDLRKQLEHLQLFKLEAEQRRGRSSSVGLQEYNSRTRESELEQEVRRLKQDNRNLKEQNDELNGQIINLSIQGAKNLFSTSFSESLAAEISSVSRDELMEAIQKQEEINFRLQDYIDRIIVAIMETNPSILEVK
;
A
#
# COMPACT_ATOMS: atom_id res chain seq x y z
N MET A 1 89.08 -25.66 -4.33
CA MET A 1 87.62 -25.69 -4.64
C MET A 1 86.82 -24.57 -3.96
N HIS A 2 87.21 -24.05 -2.77
CA HIS A 2 86.44 -23.00 -2.08
C HIS A 2 86.42 -21.62 -2.76
N LEU A 3 87.49 -21.21 -3.46
CA LEU A 3 87.53 -19.91 -4.14
C LEU A 3 86.48 -19.79 -5.25
N SER A 4 86.25 -20.83 -6.06
CA SER A 4 85.19 -20.81 -7.09
C SER A 4 83.78 -20.73 -6.49
N GLN A 5 83.54 -21.33 -5.33
CA GLN A 5 82.22 -21.27 -4.67
C GLN A 5 81.92 -19.88 -4.11
N CYS A 6 82.93 -19.20 -3.53
CA CYS A 6 82.79 -17.81 -3.08
C CYS A 6 82.51 -16.84 -4.23
N VAL A 7 83.24 -16.98 -5.35
CA VAL A 7 83.05 -16.10 -6.53
C VAL A 7 81.65 -16.32 -7.13
N GLY A 8 81.17 -17.57 -7.21
CA GLY A 8 79.82 -17.88 -7.68
C GLY A 8 78.70 -17.36 -6.76
N TRP A 9 78.93 -17.28 -5.45
CA TRP A 9 77.99 -16.65 -4.50
C TRP A 9 77.95 -15.13 -4.65
N GLN A 10 79.11 -14.50 -4.81
CA GLN A 10 79.24 -13.06 -5.02
C GLN A 10 78.48 -12.60 -6.29
N VAL A 11 78.66 -13.33 -7.40
CA VAL A 11 78.01 -13.00 -8.68
C VAL A 11 76.49 -13.16 -8.60
N ARG A 12 75.98 -14.26 -8.02
CA ARG A 12 74.52 -14.44 -7.84
C ARG A 12 73.90 -13.37 -6.97
N HIS A 13 74.57 -12.95 -5.90
CA HIS A 13 74.08 -11.92 -5.00
C HIS A 13 74.06 -10.54 -5.67
N VAL A 14 75.06 -10.20 -6.47
CA VAL A 14 75.08 -8.95 -7.26
C VAL A 14 74.00 -8.97 -8.35
N HIS A 15 73.83 -10.10 -9.05
CA HIS A 15 72.80 -10.23 -10.08
C HIS A 15 71.38 -10.16 -9.51
N GLY A 16 71.13 -10.80 -8.37
CA GLY A 16 69.86 -10.70 -7.64
C GLY A 16 69.57 -9.27 -7.17
N LYS A 17 70.56 -8.56 -6.63
CA LYS A 17 70.42 -7.13 -6.27
C LYS A 17 70.11 -6.26 -7.49
N CYS A 18 70.80 -6.47 -8.60
CA CYS A 18 70.56 -5.73 -9.85
C CYS A 18 69.14 -5.96 -10.38
N PHE A 19 68.66 -7.21 -10.37
CA PHE A 19 67.31 -7.57 -10.76
C PHE A 19 66.26 -6.87 -9.89
N THR A 20 66.41 -6.92 -8.55
CA THR A 20 65.48 -6.24 -7.63
C THR A 20 65.49 -4.72 -7.76
N LEU A 21 66.63 -4.11 -8.10
CA LEU A 21 66.73 -2.68 -8.39
C LEU A 21 65.96 -2.31 -9.66
N GLN A 22 66.02 -3.17 -10.68
CA GLN A 22 65.31 -2.94 -11.94
C GLN A 22 63.80 -3.08 -11.77
N GLU A 23 63.33 -4.06 -10.99
CA GLU A 23 61.90 -4.18 -10.63
C GLU A 23 61.41 -2.98 -9.83
N LYS A 24 62.20 -2.53 -8.84
CA LYS A 24 61.91 -1.32 -8.08
C LYS A 24 61.79 -0.09 -8.99
N GLN A 25 62.68 0.07 -9.97
CA GLN A 25 62.61 1.20 -10.89
C GLN A 25 61.34 1.15 -11.76
N LYS A 26 61.00 -0.02 -12.31
CA LYS A 26 59.76 -0.19 -13.08
C LYS A 26 58.51 0.18 -12.28
N LEU A 27 58.44 -0.25 -11.02
CA LEU A 27 57.32 0.08 -10.14
C LEU A 27 57.27 1.59 -9.83
N LEU A 28 58.41 2.26 -9.70
CA LEU A 28 58.45 3.72 -9.51
C LEU A 28 57.95 4.46 -10.76
N ASP A 29 58.38 4.04 -11.95
CA ASP A 29 57.94 4.62 -13.23
C ASP A 29 56.42 4.42 -13.41
N GLU A 30 55.89 3.25 -13.05
CA GLU A 30 54.45 2.94 -13.11
C GLU A 30 53.64 3.77 -12.08
N ILE A 31 54.17 3.97 -10.87
CA ILE A 31 53.55 4.86 -9.87
C ILE A 31 53.52 6.31 -10.39
N GLU A 32 54.58 6.77 -11.03
CA GLU A 32 54.65 8.12 -11.60
C GLU A 32 53.63 8.31 -12.74
N GLU A 33 53.53 7.34 -13.65
CA GLU A 33 52.53 7.34 -14.74
C GLU A 33 51.10 7.34 -14.18
N LEU A 34 50.79 6.47 -13.22
CA LEU A 34 49.47 6.41 -12.60
C LEU A 34 49.14 7.69 -11.82
N SER A 35 50.14 8.32 -11.19
CA SER A 35 49.97 9.58 -10.47
C SER A 35 49.65 10.74 -11.43
N LEU A 36 50.34 10.80 -12.58
CA LEU A 36 50.03 11.77 -13.64
C LEU A 36 48.63 11.56 -14.20
N ARG A 37 48.26 10.32 -14.53
CA ARG A 37 46.92 10.00 -15.04
C ARG A 37 45.82 10.32 -14.03
N LEU A 38 46.05 10.07 -12.75
CA LEU A 38 45.12 10.43 -11.69
C LEU A 38 44.95 11.95 -11.59
N SER A 39 46.04 12.71 -11.71
CA SER A 39 46.00 14.18 -11.72
C SER A 39 45.18 14.71 -12.89
N ASP A 40 45.41 14.19 -14.10
CA ASP A 40 44.67 14.57 -15.31
C ASP A 40 43.17 14.28 -15.17
N GLU A 41 42.80 13.09 -14.67
CA GLU A 41 41.40 12.75 -14.41
C GLU A 41 40.76 13.64 -13.36
N GLN A 42 41.51 14.01 -12.31
CA GLN A 42 41.01 14.95 -11.30
C GLN A 42 40.77 16.34 -11.88
N GLU A 43 41.65 16.82 -12.76
CA GLU A 43 41.49 18.09 -13.46
C GLU A 43 40.30 18.05 -14.43
N ASN A 44 40.17 16.97 -15.22
CA ASN A 44 39.05 16.76 -16.13
C ASN A 44 37.71 16.73 -15.37
N ARG A 45 37.65 16.04 -14.23
CA ARG A 45 36.47 16.01 -13.37
C ARG A 45 36.11 17.41 -12.85
N ARG A 46 37.10 18.23 -12.46
CA ARG A 46 36.87 19.62 -12.04
C ARG A 46 36.31 20.44 -13.20
N LYS A 47 36.94 20.40 -14.38
CA LYS A 47 36.47 21.11 -15.58
C LYS A 47 35.04 20.72 -15.97
N LEU A 48 34.69 19.43 -15.90
CA LEU A 48 33.34 18.97 -16.21
C LEU A 48 32.33 19.45 -15.14
N GLY A 49 32.73 19.44 -13.87
CA GLY A 49 31.94 20.00 -12.77
C GLY A 49 31.64 21.49 -12.97
N ASP A 50 32.65 22.28 -13.34
CA ASP A 50 32.50 23.71 -13.60
C ASP A 50 31.58 23.98 -14.80
N ARG A 51 31.71 23.19 -15.88
CA ARG A 51 30.80 23.27 -17.04
C ARG A 51 29.36 22.96 -16.67
N LEU A 52 29.12 21.88 -15.93
CA LEU A 52 27.77 21.51 -15.47
C LEU A 52 27.17 22.59 -14.56
N SER A 53 27.97 23.18 -13.69
CA SER A 53 27.54 24.29 -12.83
C SER A 53 27.15 25.51 -13.67
N HIS A 54 27.96 25.86 -14.67
CA HIS A 54 27.68 26.96 -15.59
C HIS A 54 26.41 26.72 -16.41
N GLU A 55 26.24 25.53 -16.99
CA GLU A 55 25.04 25.16 -17.74
C GLU A 55 23.77 25.21 -16.88
N ARG A 56 23.83 24.73 -15.63
CA ARG A 56 22.69 24.83 -14.70
C ARG A 56 22.33 26.27 -14.41
N HIS A 57 23.33 27.13 -14.19
CA HIS A 57 23.08 28.54 -13.91
C HIS A 57 22.52 29.28 -15.13
N GLN A 58 23.04 28.98 -16.33
CA GLN A 58 22.53 29.55 -17.58
C GLN A 58 21.10 29.12 -17.84
N PHE A 59 20.80 27.82 -17.69
CA PHE A 59 19.44 27.30 -17.83
C PHE A 59 18.46 27.96 -16.86
N GLN A 60 18.88 28.18 -15.60
CA GLN A 60 18.04 28.84 -14.61
C GLN A 60 17.76 30.30 -14.99
N LYS A 61 18.76 31.04 -15.49
CA LYS A 61 18.58 32.40 -16.02
C LYS A 61 17.63 32.43 -17.22
N ASP A 62 17.80 31.54 -18.17
CA ASP A 62 16.95 31.48 -19.37
C ASP A 62 15.50 31.14 -19.00
N LYS A 63 15.32 30.25 -18.01
CA LYS A 63 14.01 29.92 -17.45
C LYS A 63 13.35 31.14 -16.79
N GLU A 64 14.08 31.89 -15.98
CA GLU A 64 13.59 33.11 -15.33
C GLU A 64 13.20 34.17 -16.38
N ALA A 65 14.07 34.43 -17.36
CA ALA A 65 13.80 35.36 -18.46
C ALA A 65 12.55 34.94 -19.28
N THR A 66 12.38 33.64 -19.51
CA THR A 66 11.19 33.12 -20.21
C THR A 66 9.93 33.31 -19.37
N GLN A 67 10.02 33.14 -18.05
CA GLN A 67 8.89 33.37 -17.14
C GLN A 67 8.47 34.85 -17.08
N GLU A 68 9.44 35.76 -17.03
CA GLU A 68 9.18 37.21 -17.09
C GLU A 68 8.46 37.59 -18.39
N LEU A 69 8.92 37.07 -19.54
CA LEU A 69 8.27 37.30 -20.83
C LEU A 69 6.83 36.79 -20.86
N ILE A 70 6.56 35.62 -20.29
CA ILE A 70 5.19 35.06 -20.21
C ILE A 70 4.29 35.99 -19.39
N GLU A 71 4.78 36.52 -18.27
CA GLU A 71 4.00 37.39 -17.41
C GLU A 71 3.72 38.76 -18.06
N ASP A 72 4.69 39.31 -18.77
CA ASP A 72 4.50 40.54 -19.55
C ASP A 72 3.49 40.35 -20.68
N LEU A 73 3.55 39.22 -21.39
CA LEU A 73 2.56 38.89 -22.43
C LEU A 73 1.15 38.73 -21.84
N ARG A 74 1.02 38.12 -20.66
CA ARG A 74 -0.28 38.00 -19.96
C ARG A 74 -0.85 39.37 -19.62
N LYS A 75 -0.04 40.27 -19.06
CA LYS A 75 -0.45 41.66 -18.76
C LYS A 75 -0.88 42.42 -20.02
N GLN A 76 -0.13 42.29 -21.12
CA GLN A 76 -0.52 42.90 -22.39
C GLN A 76 -1.85 42.36 -22.92
N LEU A 77 -2.09 41.06 -22.77
CA LEU A 77 -3.31 40.40 -23.21
C LEU A 77 -4.52 40.89 -22.39
N GLU A 78 -4.37 41.00 -21.08
CA GLU A 78 -5.37 41.61 -20.19
C GLU A 78 -5.66 43.08 -20.57
N HIS A 79 -4.60 43.86 -20.79
CA HIS A 79 -4.74 45.27 -21.17
C HIS A 79 -5.46 45.45 -22.52
N LEU A 80 -5.19 44.58 -23.50
CA LEU A 80 -5.88 44.57 -24.79
C LEU A 80 -7.34 44.15 -24.66
N GLN A 81 -7.65 43.19 -23.79
CA GLN A 81 -9.03 42.78 -23.51
C GLN A 81 -9.84 43.93 -22.91
N LEU A 82 -9.27 44.65 -21.93
CA LEU A 82 -9.89 45.85 -21.35
C LEU A 82 -10.06 46.96 -22.37
N PHE A 83 -9.04 47.25 -23.17
CA PHE A 83 -9.12 48.27 -24.22
C PHE A 83 -10.22 47.95 -25.26
N LYS A 84 -10.33 46.69 -25.68
CA LYS A 84 -11.39 46.24 -26.59
C LYS A 84 -12.77 46.48 -25.98
N LEU A 85 -12.94 46.16 -24.70
CA LEU A 85 -14.18 46.39 -23.97
C LEU A 85 -14.54 47.89 -23.92
N GLU A 86 -13.60 48.76 -23.56
CA GLU A 86 -13.83 50.21 -23.54
C GLU A 86 -14.18 50.78 -24.92
N ALA A 87 -13.52 50.30 -25.98
CA ALA A 87 -13.79 50.71 -27.36
C ALA A 87 -15.20 50.28 -27.82
N GLU A 88 -15.64 49.07 -27.45
CA GLU A 88 -17.01 48.59 -27.70
C GLU A 88 -18.05 49.40 -26.93
N GLN A 89 -17.74 49.82 -25.70
CA GLN A 89 -18.63 50.65 -24.87
C GLN A 89 -18.82 52.05 -25.47
N ARG A 90 -17.77 52.66 -26.02
CA ARG A 90 -17.84 53.98 -26.67
C ARG A 90 -18.55 53.97 -28.03
N ARG A 91 -18.64 52.81 -28.69
CA ARG A 91 -19.28 52.68 -30.02
C ARG A 91 -20.80 52.58 -30.01
N GLY A 92 -21.46 52.75 -28.86
CA GLY A 92 -22.90 52.99 -28.79
C GLY A 92 -23.74 51.95 -29.53
N ARG A 93 -24.07 50.85 -28.85
CA ARG A 93 -24.98 49.78 -29.32
C ARG A 93 -24.49 49.01 -30.54
N SER A 94 -23.49 48.16 -30.30
CA SER A 94 -23.42 46.79 -30.85
C SER A 94 -22.62 45.88 -29.89
N SER A 95 -22.71 46.14 -28.59
CA SER A 95 -21.78 45.70 -27.55
C SER A 95 -22.25 44.50 -26.72
N SER A 96 -23.11 43.62 -27.27
CA SER A 96 -23.55 42.44 -26.51
C SER A 96 -22.84 41.16 -26.90
N VAL A 97 -22.25 41.04 -28.10
CA VAL A 97 -21.69 39.76 -28.56
C VAL A 97 -20.31 39.49 -27.95
N GLY A 98 -19.38 40.44 -27.99
CA GLY A 98 -17.99 40.22 -27.55
C GLY A 98 -17.83 39.95 -26.05
N LEU A 99 -18.50 40.75 -25.21
CA LEU A 99 -18.49 40.55 -23.75
C LEU A 99 -19.25 39.27 -23.36
N GLN A 100 -20.35 38.96 -24.04
CA GLN A 100 -21.09 37.73 -23.79
C GLN A 100 -20.31 36.50 -24.23
N GLU A 101 -19.57 36.57 -25.35
CA GLU A 101 -18.64 35.52 -25.77
C GLU A 101 -17.48 35.35 -24.80
N TYR A 102 -16.90 36.45 -24.29
CA TYR A 102 -15.84 36.36 -23.28
C TYR A 102 -16.35 35.72 -21.99
N ASN A 103 -17.48 36.20 -21.45
CA ASN A 103 -18.10 35.60 -20.28
C ASN A 103 -18.51 34.13 -20.52
N SER A 104 -18.95 33.80 -21.75
CA SER A 104 -19.28 32.43 -22.13
C SER A 104 -18.03 31.55 -22.17
N ARG A 105 -16.91 32.02 -22.73
CA ARG A 105 -15.64 31.29 -22.78
C ARG A 105 -15.02 31.10 -21.40
N THR A 106 -15.08 32.10 -20.53
CA THR A 106 -14.61 31.98 -19.14
C THR A 106 -15.45 30.94 -18.40
N ARG A 107 -16.78 31.01 -18.52
CA ARG A 107 -17.70 30.04 -17.92
C ARG A 107 -17.53 28.63 -18.50
N GLU A 108 -17.26 28.52 -19.80
CA GLU A 108 -16.96 27.26 -20.48
C GLU A 108 -15.68 26.64 -19.92
N SER A 109 -14.60 27.43 -19.78
CA SER A 109 -13.34 26.98 -19.17
C SER A 109 -13.53 26.50 -17.71
N GLU A 110 -14.31 27.24 -16.91
CA GLU A 110 -14.65 26.85 -15.54
C GLU A 110 -15.43 25.53 -15.50
N LEU A 111 -16.44 25.39 -16.36
CA LEU A 111 -17.23 24.16 -16.48
C LEU A 111 -16.38 22.98 -16.98
N GLU A 112 -15.46 23.20 -17.91
CA GLU A 112 -14.53 22.17 -18.38
C GLU A 112 -13.56 21.72 -17.27
N GLN A 113 -13.08 22.64 -16.44
CA GLN A 113 -12.26 22.30 -15.28
C GLN A 113 -13.07 21.50 -14.26
N GLU A 114 -14.30 21.90 -13.99
CA GLU A 114 -15.18 21.18 -13.08
C GLU A 114 -15.53 19.78 -13.61
N VAL A 115 -15.80 19.63 -14.91
CA VAL A 115 -16.00 18.32 -15.55
C VAL A 115 -14.75 17.45 -15.43
N ARG A 116 -13.56 18.01 -15.62
CA ARG A 116 -12.30 17.28 -15.43
C ARG A 116 -12.12 16.82 -13.99
N ARG A 117 -12.41 17.70 -13.02
CA ARG A 117 -12.37 17.40 -11.58
C ARG A 117 -13.36 16.29 -11.22
N LEU A 118 -14.62 16.43 -11.62
CA LEU A 118 -15.67 15.43 -11.39
C LEU A 118 -15.35 14.08 -12.04
N LYS A 119 -14.76 14.07 -13.24
CA LYS A 119 -14.30 12.82 -13.88
C LYS A 119 -13.14 12.16 -13.12
N GLN A 120 -12.27 12.94 -12.48
CA GLN A 120 -11.22 12.38 -11.62
C GLN A 120 -11.82 11.83 -10.33
N ASP A 121 -12.68 12.59 -9.65
CA ASP A 121 -13.35 12.16 -8.43
C ASP A 121 -14.18 10.88 -8.66
N ASN A 122 -14.88 10.79 -9.80
CA ASN A 122 -15.66 9.60 -10.15
C ASN A 122 -14.77 8.37 -10.39
N ARG A 123 -13.58 8.54 -10.98
CA ARG A 123 -12.60 7.46 -11.12
C ARG A 123 -12.09 7.00 -9.76
N ASN A 124 -11.70 7.94 -8.90
CA ASN A 124 -11.25 7.63 -7.55
C ASN A 124 -12.34 6.90 -6.72
N LEU A 125 -13.59 7.33 -6.82
CA LEU A 125 -14.72 6.68 -6.14
C LEU A 125 -14.97 5.26 -6.66
N LYS A 126 -14.80 5.02 -7.97
CA LYS A 126 -14.89 3.67 -8.53
C LYS A 126 -13.77 2.77 -8.03
N GLU A 127 -12.53 3.27 -8.00
CA GLU A 127 -11.39 2.54 -7.45
C GLU A 127 -11.61 2.16 -5.97
N GLN A 128 -12.09 3.10 -5.15
CA GLN A 128 -12.46 2.82 -3.76
C GLN A 128 -13.60 1.81 -3.64
N ASN A 129 -14.60 1.88 -4.53
CA ASN A 129 -15.70 0.92 -4.56
C ASN A 129 -15.19 -0.49 -4.90
N ASP A 130 -14.33 -0.61 -5.91
CA ASP A 130 -13.71 -1.88 -6.31
C ASP A 130 -12.83 -2.45 -5.19
N GLU A 131 -12.09 -1.60 -4.48
CA GLU A 131 -11.32 -1.99 -3.31
C GLU A 131 -12.22 -2.50 -2.17
N LEU A 132 -13.28 -1.76 -1.83
CA LEU A 132 -14.24 -2.18 -0.81
C LEU A 132 -14.94 -3.49 -1.19
N ASN A 133 -15.31 -3.67 -2.46
CA ASN A 133 -15.86 -4.92 -2.96
C ASN A 133 -14.85 -6.07 -2.80
N GLY A 134 -13.57 -5.83 -3.09
CA GLY A 134 -12.49 -6.78 -2.82
C GLY A 134 -12.36 -7.15 -1.35
N GLN A 135 -12.48 -6.17 -0.45
CA GLN A 135 -12.48 -6.39 1.00
C GLN A 135 -13.68 -7.22 1.45
N ILE A 136 -14.89 -6.92 0.96
CA ILE A 136 -16.11 -7.69 1.25
C ILE A 136 -15.96 -9.15 0.81
N ILE A 137 -15.42 -9.39 -0.39
CA ILE A 137 -15.17 -10.76 -0.88
C ILE A 137 -14.17 -11.47 0.02
N ASN A 138 -13.07 -10.81 0.41
CA ASN A 138 -12.07 -11.40 1.30
C ASN A 138 -12.65 -11.75 2.66
N LEU A 139 -13.39 -10.82 3.30
CA LEU A 139 -14.08 -11.06 4.57
C LEU A 139 -15.10 -12.20 4.45
N SER A 140 -15.84 -12.27 3.34
CA SER A 140 -16.79 -13.36 3.09
C SER A 140 -16.09 -14.72 2.99
N ILE A 141 -14.95 -14.79 2.28
CA ILE A 141 -14.14 -16.00 2.18
C ILE A 141 -13.57 -16.40 3.55
N GLN A 142 -13.06 -15.44 4.32
CA GLN A 142 -12.54 -15.70 5.67
C GLN A 142 -13.66 -16.16 6.62
N GLY A 143 -14.83 -15.52 6.59
CA GLY A 143 -16.01 -15.95 7.33
C GLY A 143 -16.42 -17.37 6.98
N ALA A 144 -16.47 -17.70 5.69
CA ALA A 144 -16.74 -19.07 5.24
C ALA A 144 -15.67 -20.06 5.73
N LYS A 145 -14.38 -19.73 5.59
CA LYS A 145 -13.27 -20.57 6.12
C LYS A 145 -13.40 -20.80 7.61
N ASN A 146 -13.72 -19.77 8.38
CA ASN A 146 -13.89 -19.87 9.82
C ASN A 146 -15.07 -20.78 10.20
N LEU A 147 -16.18 -20.74 9.44
CA LEU A 147 -17.30 -21.67 9.62
C LEU A 147 -16.88 -23.12 9.33
N PHE A 148 -16.06 -23.36 8.30
CA PHE A 148 -15.50 -24.68 7.99
C PHE A 148 -14.47 -25.16 9.03
N SER A 149 -13.69 -24.27 9.65
CA SER A 149 -12.77 -24.65 10.73
C SER A 149 -13.48 -24.88 12.06
N THR A 150 -14.48 -24.07 12.42
CA THR A 150 -15.31 -24.26 13.62
C THR A 150 -16.12 -25.55 13.55
N SER A 151 -16.51 -26.01 12.35
CA SER A 151 -17.15 -27.32 12.21
C SER A 151 -16.22 -28.51 12.54
N PHE A 152 -14.91 -28.28 12.69
CA PHE A 152 -13.96 -29.30 13.16
C PHE A 152 -13.67 -29.20 14.67
N SER A 153 -14.04 -28.12 15.35
CA SER A 153 -13.68 -27.85 16.75
C SER A 153 -14.84 -27.31 17.57
N GLU A 154 -15.92 -28.08 17.71
CA GLU A 154 -17.15 -27.76 18.46
C GLU A 154 -18.10 -26.80 17.72
N SER A 155 -19.06 -27.37 16.98
CA SER A 155 -20.14 -26.60 16.34
C SER A 155 -21.22 -26.23 17.35
N LEU A 156 -21.66 -24.97 17.37
CA LEU A 156 -22.82 -24.48 18.13
C LEU A 156 -24.07 -25.35 17.93
N ALA A 157 -24.23 -26.01 16.77
CA ALA A 157 -25.31 -26.95 16.53
C ALA A 157 -25.23 -28.21 17.43
N ALA A 158 -24.03 -28.66 17.79
CA ALA A 158 -23.82 -29.75 18.74
C ALA A 158 -24.19 -29.33 20.16
N GLU A 159 -23.86 -28.09 20.56
CA GLU A 159 -24.21 -27.52 21.87
C GLU A 159 -25.72 -27.26 22.02
N ILE A 160 -26.37 -26.73 20.97
CA ILE A 160 -27.83 -26.53 20.96
C ILE A 160 -28.56 -27.90 20.99
N SER A 161 -28.02 -28.90 20.30
CA SER A 161 -28.59 -30.26 20.31
C SER A 161 -28.35 -30.99 21.65
N SER A 162 -27.26 -30.71 22.36
CA SER A 162 -27.02 -31.31 23.68
C SER A 162 -27.86 -30.66 24.78
N VAL A 163 -27.97 -29.33 24.80
CA VAL A 163 -28.79 -28.61 25.80
C VAL A 163 -30.27 -29.02 25.70
N SER A 164 -30.81 -29.09 24.49
CA SER A 164 -32.20 -29.55 24.28
C SER A 164 -32.42 -31.03 24.64
N ARG A 165 -31.39 -31.87 24.53
CA ARG A 165 -31.45 -33.27 24.95
C ARG A 165 -31.45 -33.40 26.48
N ASP A 166 -30.65 -32.59 27.18
CA ASP A 166 -30.55 -32.61 28.63
C ASP A 166 -31.86 -32.14 29.29
N GLU A 167 -32.48 -31.07 28.76
CA GLU A 167 -33.79 -30.60 29.21
C GLU A 167 -34.89 -31.66 28.99
N LEU A 168 -34.85 -32.39 27.86
CA LEU A 168 -35.79 -33.47 27.57
C LEU A 168 -35.58 -34.67 28.51
N MET A 169 -34.33 -35.03 28.81
CA MET A 169 -34.00 -36.07 29.78
C MET A 169 -34.46 -35.69 31.20
N GLU A 170 -34.30 -34.42 31.60
CA GLU A 170 -34.79 -33.93 32.89
C GLU A 170 -36.32 -33.96 32.98
N ALA A 171 -37.02 -33.60 31.90
CA ALA A 171 -38.48 -33.68 31.83
C ALA A 171 -38.99 -35.13 31.93
N ILE A 172 -38.31 -36.08 31.27
CA ILE A 172 -38.61 -37.51 31.39
C ILE A 172 -38.40 -37.97 32.83
N GLN A 173 -37.28 -37.63 33.45
CA GLN A 173 -36.97 -38.02 34.83
C GLN A 173 -38.00 -37.48 35.83
N LYS A 174 -38.42 -36.21 35.67
CA LYS A 174 -39.50 -35.62 36.48
C LYS A 174 -40.82 -36.34 36.28
N GLN A 175 -41.15 -36.73 35.05
CA GLN A 175 -42.36 -37.48 34.76
C GLN A 175 -42.32 -38.89 35.37
N GLU A 176 -41.16 -39.57 35.32
CA GLU A 176 -40.95 -40.85 35.98
C GLU A 176 -41.11 -40.75 37.51
N GLU A 177 -40.59 -39.69 38.13
CA GLU A 177 -40.77 -39.44 39.56
C GLU A 177 -42.25 -39.21 39.93
N ILE A 178 -42.97 -38.41 39.13
CA ILE A 178 -44.40 -38.20 39.32
C ILE A 178 -45.16 -39.54 39.20
N ASN A 179 -44.85 -40.33 38.17
CA ASN A 179 -45.48 -41.64 37.97
C ASN A 179 -45.20 -42.57 39.14
N PHE A 180 -43.97 -42.58 39.66
CA PHE A 180 -43.61 -43.39 40.84
C PHE A 180 -44.42 -42.98 42.07
N ARG A 181 -44.59 -41.67 42.30
CA ARG A 181 -45.40 -41.15 43.41
C ARG A 181 -46.89 -41.45 43.24
N LEU A 182 -47.41 -41.38 42.01
CA LEU A 182 -48.79 -41.77 41.72
C LEU A 182 -49.00 -43.26 41.97
N GLN A 183 -48.02 -44.09 41.59
CA GLN A 183 -48.08 -45.53 41.84
C GLN A 183 -48.06 -45.83 43.34
N ASP A 184 -47.17 -45.23 44.13
CA ASP A 184 -47.18 -45.37 45.60
C ASP A 184 -48.51 -44.92 46.23
N TYR A 185 -49.11 -43.83 45.71
CA TYR A 185 -50.42 -43.38 46.17
C TYR A 185 -51.53 -44.38 45.85
N ILE A 186 -51.56 -44.93 44.64
CA ILE A 186 -52.51 -45.98 44.24
C ILE A 186 -52.30 -47.21 45.13
N ASP A 187 -51.06 -47.66 45.30
CA ASP A 187 -50.72 -48.83 46.11
C ASP A 187 -51.22 -48.67 47.56
N ARG A 188 -51.05 -47.48 48.16
CA ARG A 188 -51.59 -47.18 49.50
C ARG A 188 -53.12 -47.30 49.56
N ILE A 189 -53.84 -46.82 48.54
CA ILE A 189 -55.30 -46.95 48.48
C ILE A 189 -55.69 -48.42 48.31
N ILE A 190 -55.03 -49.15 47.41
CA ILE A 190 -55.30 -50.56 47.16
C ILE A 190 -55.08 -51.38 48.43
N VAL A 191 -54.00 -51.15 49.17
CA VAL A 191 -53.73 -51.80 50.46
C VAL A 191 -54.86 -51.51 51.46
N ALA A 192 -55.27 -50.25 51.62
CA ALA A 192 -56.37 -49.90 52.53
C ALA A 192 -57.71 -50.56 52.14
N ILE A 193 -57.99 -50.71 50.85
CA ILE A 193 -59.17 -51.43 50.36
C ILE A 193 -59.06 -52.93 50.67
N MET A 194 -57.90 -53.53 50.41
CA MET A 194 -57.65 -54.95 50.69
C MET A 194 -57.83 -55.29 52.17
N GLU A 195 -57.47 -54.37 53.07
CA GLU A 195 -57.64 -54.53 54.52
C GLU A 195 -59.08 -54.34 55.02
N THR A 196 -59.90 -53.54 54.32
CA THR A 196 -61.25 -53.14 54.80
C THR A 196 -62.38 -53.88 54.09
N ASN A 197 -62.33 -54.04 52.77
CA ASN A 197 -63.37 -54.70 51.98
C ASN A 197 -62.85 -55.13 50.59
N PRO A 198 -62.20 -56.30 50.48
CA PRO A 198 -61.50 -56.71 49.26
C PRO A 198 -62.41 -57.05 48.07
N SER A 199 -63.69 -57.36 48.31
CA SER A 199 -64.60 -57.80 47.23
C SER A 199 -64.89 -56.71 46.19
N ILE A 200 -64.62 -55.44 46.50
CA ILE A 200 -64.83 -54.32 45.57
C ILE A 200 -63.81 -54.27 44.44
N LEU A 201 -62.67 -54.97 44.58
CA LEU A 201 -61.64 -55.08 43.55
C LEU A 201 -61.92 -56.23 42.55
N GLU A 202 -63.01 -56.98 42.73
CA GLU A 202 -63.41 -58.06 41.82
C GLU A 202 -63.91 -57.47 40.49
N VAL A 203 -63.14 -57.72 39.43
CA VAL A 203 -63.54 -57.36 38.05
C VAL A 203 -64.57 -58.39 37.60
N LYS A 204 -65.80 -57.93 37.35
CA LYS A 204 -66.92 -58.75 36.88
C LYS A 204 -66.90 -58.99 35.38
#